data_AF-A0A482RGF8-F1
#
_entry.id   AF-A0A482RGF8-F1
#
_cell.length_a   1.000
_cell.length_b   1.000
_cell.length_c   1.000
_cell.angle_alpha   90.00
_cell.angle_beta   90.00
_cell.angle_gamma   90.00
#
_symmetry.space_group_name_H-M   'P 1'
#
loop_
_entity.id
_entity.type
_entity.pdbx_description
1 polymer ?
#
loop_
_entity_poly.entity_id
_entity_poly.type
_entity_poly.pdbx_seq_one_letter_code
_entity_poly.pdbx_strand_id
1 'polypeptide(L)'
;MAAVAYGHKNRDPLTPFTEADWTVDEPKSKISPYVRSKVRAERAAWDFLEKLPEEQRFELATVNPTLVIGPLLWKQECTSAEVLTMLLMREMPAVPDVRLPMVDIRDVVRAHVAAMTVPQAAGKRCLVSSHGSAMLDSSVLLAAEFKKHGYNPPTAKLPTWLLKVASVFDSRAAASASEAGKVGEKKRACARPHVRVA
;
A
#
# COMPACT_ATOMS: atom_id res chain seq x y z
N MET A 1 -1.84 3.38 -4.46
CA MET A 1 -2.65 2.14 -4.31
C MET A 1 -3.97 2.33 -3.57
N ALA A 2 -4.09 3.27 -2.62
CA ALA A 2 -5.38 3.58 -1.97
C ALA A 2 -6.51 3.88 -2.97
N ALA A 3 -6.21 4.54 -4.09
CA ALA A 3 -7.20 4.84 -5.13
C ALA A 3 -7.58 3.66 -6.04
N VAL A 4 -6.91 2.51 -5.91
CA VAL A 4 -6.93 1.41 -6.88
C VAL A 4 -7.44 0.10 -6.27
N ALA A 5 -6.93 -0.31 -5.11
CA ALA A 5 -6.97 -1.71 -4.67
C ALA A 5 -8.01 -2.05 -3.58
N TYR A 6 -8.84 -1.10 -3.13
CA TYR A 6 -9.72 -1.30 -1.97
C TYR A 6 -11.19 -1.49 -2.34
N GLY A 7 -11.97 -2.12 -1.45
CA GLY A 7 -13.43 -2.26 -1.60
C GLY A 7 -13.89 -3.36 -2.56
N HIS A 8 -12.99 -4.03 -3.27
CA HIS A 8 -13.30 -5.14 -4.20
C HIS A 8 -13.79 -6.38 -3.44
N LYS A 9 -15.08 -6.70 -3.55
CA LYS A 9 -15.68 -7.93 -3.02
C LYS A 9 -15.54 -9.06 -4.03
N ASN A 10 -15.18 -10.26 -3.59
CA ASN A 10 -15.10 -11.48 -4.42
C ASN A 10 -14.13 -11.40 -5.62
N ARG A 11 -13.19 -10.45 -5.65
CA ARG A 11 -12.10 -10.44 -6.63
C ARG A 11 -11.14 -11.59 -6.33
N ASP A 12 -10.67 -12.27 -7.38
CA ASP A 12 -9.63 -13.29 -7.26
C ASP A 12 -8.35 -12.64 -6.68
N PRO A 13 -7.85 -13.12 -5.52
CA PRO A 13 -6.63 -12.61 -4.91
C PRO A 13 -5.38 -12.72 -5.78
N LEU A 14 -5.39 -13.58 -6.80
CA LEU A 14 -4.27 -13.76 -7.72
C LEU A 14 -4.32 -12.80 -8.92
N THR A 15 -5.44 -12.12 -9.15
CA THR A 15 -5.54 -11.15 -10.24
C THR A 15 -4.84 -9.85 -9.86
N PRO A 16 -3.77 -9.45 -10.59
CA PRO A 16 -3.07 -8.22 -10.27
C PRO A 16 -3.97 -7.00 -10.49
N PHE A 17 -3.70 -5.94 -9.74
CA PHE A 17 -4.27 -4.62 -10.00
C PHE A 17 -3.50 -3.93 -11.13
N THR A 18 -4.22 -3.17 -11.94
CA THR A 18 -3.72 -2.39 -13.08
C THR A 18 -4.09 -0.93 -12.94
N GLU A 19 -3.49 -0.09 -13.78
CA GLU A 19 -3.72 1.35 -13.86
C GLU A 19 -5.19 1.71 -14.19
N ALA A 20 -5.95 0.76 -14.74
CA ALA A 20 -7.37 0.92 -15.04
C ALA A 20 -8.27 0.69 -13.80
N ASP A 21 -7.76 0.00 -12.77
CA ASP A 21 -8.55 -0.33 -11.59
C ASP A 21 -8.79 0.88 -10.69
N TRP A 22 -9.99 0.96 -10.13
CA TRP A 22 -10.37 1.94 -9.12
C TRP A 22 -10.85 1.25 -7.86
N THR A 23 -10.53 1.83 -6.71
CA THR A 23 -11.13 1.43 -5.43
C THR A 23 -12.63 1.65 -5.48
N VAL A 24 -13.37 0.66 -4.96
CA VAL A 24 -14.83 0.69 -4.86
C VAL A 24 -15.23 1.48 -3.59
N ASP A 25 -15.47 2.78 -3.72
CA ASP A 25 -15.98 3.67 -2.67
C ASP A 25 -17.51 3.82 -2.71
N GLU A 26 -18.22 2.72 -2.45
CA GLU A 26 -19.67 2.76 -2.23
C GLU A 26 -19.99 3.00 -0.74
N PRO A 27 -21.21 3.48 -0.39
CA PRO A 27 -21.62 3.68 1.00
C PRO A 27 -21.43 2.42 1.88
N LYS A 28 -21.67 1.23 1.31
CA LYS A 28 -21.53 -0.08 1.98
C LYS A 28 -20.10 -0.64 1.95
N SER A 29 -19.14 0.04 1.32
CA SER A 29 -17.74 -0.39 1.31
C SER A 29 -17.11 -0.20 2.68
N LYS A 30 -16.53 -1.26 3.22
CA LYS A 30 -15.73 -1.22 4.46
C LYS A 30 -14.31 -0.74 4.14
N ILE A 31 -14.17 0.54 3.80
CA ILE A 31 -12.88 1.19 3.53
C ILE A 31 -12.69 2.39 4.45
N SER A 32 -11.43 2.70 4.80
CA SER A 32 -11.14 3.77 5.74
C SER A 32 -11.42 5.16 5.15
N PRO A 33 -11.69 6.19 5.98
CA PRO A 33 -11.83 7.56 5.52
C PRO A 33 -10.62 8.06 4.72
N TYR A 34 -9.41 7.61 5.08
CA TYR A 34 -8.18 7.89 4.34
C TYR A 34 -8.22 7.33 2.92
N VAL A 35 -8.62 6.07 2.75
CA VAL A 35 -8.75 5.46 1.42
C VAL A 35 -9.78 6.22 0.58
N ARG A 36 -10.94 6.55 1.17
CA ARG A 36 -11.98 7.35 0.50
C ARG A 36 -11.46 8.71 0.05
N SER A 37 -10.73 9.42 0.91
CA SER A 37 -10.21 10.74 0.57
C SER A 37 -9.25 10.69 -0.60
N LYS A 38 -8.36 9.67 -0.65
CA LYS A 38 -7.43 9.48 -1.77
C LYS A 38 -8.13 9.17 -3.09
N VAL A 39 -9.17 8.32 -3.08
CA VAL A 39 -9.97 8.01 -4.28
C VAL A 39 -10.65 9.25 -4.82
N ARG A 40 -11.35 9.98 -3.93
CA ARG A 40 -12.13 11.15 -4.32
C ARG A 40 -11.27 12.30 -4.80
N ALA A 41 -10.11 12.51 -4.17
CA ALA A 41 -9.13 13.50 -4.61
C ALA A 41 -8.62 13.19 -6.02
N GLU A 42 -8.28 11.93 -6.31
CA GLU A 42 -7.82 11.55 -7.64
C GLU A 42 -8.92 11.74 -8.70
N ARG A 43 -10.16 11.30 -8.43
CA ARG A 43 -11.29 11.53 -9.34
C ARG A 43 -11.55 13.01 -9.56
N ALA A 44 -11.54 13.81 -8.51
CA ALA A 44 -11.75 15.24 -8.61
C ALA A 44 -10.68 15.93 -9.48
N ALA A 45 -9.42 15.46 -9.45
CA ALA A 45 -8.36 15.98 -10.30
C ALA A 45 -8.62 15.68 -11.79
N TRP A 46 -9.03 14.46 -12.13
CA TRP A 46 -9.40 14.09 -13.49
C TRP A 46 -10.66 14.81 -13.97
N ASP A 47 -11.72 14.84 -13.15
CA ASP A 47 -12.96 15.56 -13.44
C ASP A 47 -12.71 17.05 -13.66
N PHE A 48 -11.79 17.66 -12.91
CA PHE A 48 -11.41 19.06 -13.06
C PHE A 48 -10.77 19.30 -14.43
N LEU A 49 -9.81 18.46 -14.82
CA LEU A 49 -9.16 18.56 -16.13
C LEU A 49 -10.14 18.39 -17.29
N GLU A 50 -11.07 17.42 -17.19
CA GLU A 50 -12.07 17.18 -18.23
C GLU A 50 -13.01 18.36 -18.44
N LYS A 51 -13.37 19.05 -17.35
CA LYS A 51 -14.27 20.23 -17.36
C LYS A 51 -13.60 21.52 -17.83
N LEU A 52 -12.27 21.57 -17.91
CA LEU A 52 -11.58 22.73 -18.47
C LEU A 52 -11.84 22.83 -19.98
N PRO A 53 -12.00 24.06 -20.50
CA PRO A 53 -11.94 24.31 -21.94
C PRO A 53 -10.67 23.70 -22.55
N GLU A 54 -10.75 23.20 -23.78
CA GLU A 54 -9.66 22.46 -24.41
C GLU A 54 -8.35 23.26 -24.45
N GLU A 55 -8.47 24.57 -24.70
CA GLU A 55 -7.36 25.52 -24.74
C GLU A 55 -6.73 25.81 -23.37
N GLN A 56 -7.38 25.42 -22.26
CA GLN A 56 -6.90 25.59 -20.88
C GLN A 56 -6.46 24.26 -20.25
N ARG A 57 -6.60 23.13 -20.96
CA ARG A 57 -6.18 21.83 -20.44
C ARG A 57 -4.66 21.76 -20.33
N PHE A 58 -4.20 21.13 -19.25
CA PHE A 58 -2.81 20.83 -19.00
C PHE A 58 -2.61 19.32 -18.86
N GLU A 59 -1.38 18.86 -18.99
CA GLU A 59 -1.06 17.44 -18.83
C GLU A 59 -1.18 17.03 -17.36
N LEU A 60 -1.88 15.93 -17.10
CA LEU A 60 -2.03 15.35 -15.77
C LEU A 60 -1.54 13.89 -15.78
N ALA A 61 -0.75 13.55 -14.77
CA ALA A 61 -0.41 12.17 -14.44
C ALA A 61 -0.61 11.96 -12.94
N THR A 62 -1.04 10.77 -12.52
CA THR A 62 -1.20 10.44 -11.09
C THR A 62 -0.25 9.33 -10.68
N VAL A 63 0.48 9.52 -9.59
CA VAL A 63 1.39 8.51 -9.05
C VAL A 63 0.74 7.80 -7.87
N ASN A 64 0.58 6.49 -7.98
CA ASN A 64 -0.22 5.66 -7.09
C ASN A 64 0.65 4.62 -6.35
N PRO A 65 1.45 5.03 -5.35
CA PRO A 65 2.35 4.12 -4.67
C PRO A 65 1.65 3.16 -3.71
N THR A 66 2.29 2.04 -3.39
CA THR A 66 1.92 1.15 -2.27
C THR A 66 2.49 1.68 -0.95
N LEU A 67 2.77 0.83 0.04
CA LEU A 67 3.33 1.28 1.32
C LEU A 67 4.74 1.85 1.09
N VAL A 68 4.90 3.16 1.22
CA VAL A 68 6.18 3.83 0.95
C VAL A 68 7.11 3.70 2.16
N ILE A 69 8.22 3.01 1.97
CA ILE A 69 9.27 2.82 2.98
C ILE A 69 10.57 3.49 2.51
N GLY A 70 11.51 3.73 3.43
CA GLY A 70 12.83 4.22 3.09
C GLY A 70 13.33 5.32 4.02
N PRO A 71 14.53 5.87 3.75
CA PRO A 71 15.13 6.89 4.59
C PRO A 71 14.31 8.18 4.57
N LEU A 72 14.09 8.76 5.74
CA LEU A 72 13.44 10.06 5.89
C LEU A 72 14.45 11.18 5.63
N LEU A 73 14.01 12.21 4.92
CA LEU A 73 14.84 13.39 4.63
C LEU A 73 15.05 14.27 5.88
N TRP A 74 14.06 14.32 6.77
CA TRP A 74 14.13 14.97 8.07
C TRP A 74 13.29 14.20 9.10
N LYS A 75 13.44 14.52 10.39
CA LYS A 75 12.67 13.88 11.46
C LYS A 75 11.20 14.31 11.38
N GLN A 76 10.34 13.42 10.87
CA GLN A 76 8.89 13.62 10.84
C GLN A 76 8.19 12.29 11.02
N GLU A 77 7.02 12.32 11.64
CA GLU A 77 6.13 11.15 11.70
C GLU A 77 5.59 10.84 10.31
N CYS A 78 5.77 9.59 9.88
CA CYS A 78 5.30 9.08 8.60
C CYS A 78 4.47 7.83 8.87
N THR A 79 3.19 7.86 8.51
CA THR A 79 2.25 6.76 8.75
C THR A 79 2.70 5.43 8.13
N SER A 80 3.47 5.47 7.04
CA SER A 80 4.05 4.28 6.43
C SER A 80 5.27 3.74 7.20
N ALA A 81 6.03 4.63 7.85
CA ALA A 81 7.14 4.27 8.74
C ALA A 81 6.63 3.75 10.10
N GLU A 82 5.41 4.11 10.52
CA GLU A 82 4.77 3.57 11.71
C GLU A 82 4.66 2.05 11.64
N VAL A 83 4.34 1.46 10.49
CA VAL A 83 4.26 0.00 10.33
C VAL A 83 5.56 -0.70 10.70
N LEU A 84 6.70 -0.16 10.27
CA LEU A 84 8.02 -0.69 10.61
C LEU A 84 8.39 -0.41 12.08
N THR A 85 8.01 0.76 12.59
CA THR A 85 8.23 1.16 13.98
C THR A 85 7.48 0.24 14.93
N MET A 86 6.20 -0.06 14.66
CA MET A 86 5.37 -0.98 15.44
C MET A 86 5.98 -2.38 15.52
N LEU A 87 6.53 -2.88 14.39
CA LEU A 87 7.24 -4.16 14.37
C LEU A 87 8.53 -4.11 15.18
N LEU A 88 9.33 -3.06 15.01
CA LEU A 88 10.62 -2.89 15.68
C LEU A 88 10.47 -2.73 17.20
N MET A 89 9.47 -1.97 17.64
CA MET A 89 9.13 -1.72 19.04
C MET A 89 8.29 -2.83 19.67
N ARG A 90 7.94 -3.86 18.89
CA ARG A 90 7.14 -5.02 19.35
C ARG A 90 5.80 -4.59 19.97
N GLU A 91 5.14 -3.60 19.36
CA GLU A 91 3.80 -3.13 19.79
C GLU A 91 2.72 -4.21 19.61
N MET A 92 3.00 -5.24 18.81
CA MET A 92 2.18 -6.43 18.68
C MET A 92 2.97 -7.68 19.10
N PRO A 93 2.33 -8.64 19.81
CA PRO A 93 2.99 -9.85 20.26
C PRO A 93 3.35 -10.81 19.11
N ALA A 94 2.65 -10.70 17.97
CA ALA A 94 2.85 -11.50 16.76
C ALA A 94 2.41 -10.71 15.51
N VAL A 95 2.85 -11.16 14.33
CA VAL A 95 2.65 -10.46 13.05
C VAL A 95 1.41 -10.99 12.33
N PRO A 96 0.44 -10.14 11.94
CA PRO A 96 -0.70 -10.54 11.11
C PRO A 96 -0.25 -11.18 9.79
N ASP A 97 -0.97 -12.21 9.33
CA ASP A 97 -0.72 -12.83 8.02
C ASP A 97 -1.32 -11.97 6.90
N VAL A 98 -0.64 -10.86 6.62
CA VAL A 98 -0.98 -9.88 5.59
C VAL A 98 0.20 -9.70 4.64
N ARG A 99 -0.10 -9.54 3.35
CA ARG A 99 0.88 -9.16 2.33
C ARG A 99 0.80 -7.65 2.14
N LEU A 100 1.91 -6.97 2.41
CA LEU A 100 2.01 -5.53 2.25
C LEU A 100 2.97 -5.28 1.10
N PRO A 101 2.49 -4.94 -0.11
CA PRO A 101 3.39 -4.44 -1.13
C PRO A 101 3.99 -3.12 -0.63
N MET A 102 5.32 -3.07 -0.65
CA MET A 102 6.09 -1.91 -0.23
C MET A 102 6.76 -1.28 -1.45
N VAL A 103 7.18 -0.03 -1.35
CA VAL A 103 8.02 0.61 -2.36
C VAL A 103 8.97 1.59 -1.71
N ASP A 104 10.19 1.69 -2.23
CA ASP A 104 11.16 2.65 -1.71
C ASP A 104 10.78 4.08 -2.09
N ILE A 105 10.88 5.03 -1.15
CA ILE A 105 10.60 6.45 -1.38
C ILE A 105 11.40 7.01 -2.54
N ARG A 106 12.65 6.56 -2.74
CA ARG A 106 13.50 7.01 -3.85
C ARG A 106 12.92 6.58 -5.19
N ASP A 107 12.24 5.44 -5.25
CA ASP A 107 11.59 4.95 -6.47
C ASP A 107 10.33 5.76 -6.75
N VAL A 108 9.57 6.10 -5.70
CA VAL A 108 8.42 7.01 -5.80
C VAL A 108 8.85 8.39 -6.30
N VAL A 109 9.95 8.95 -5.79
CA VAL A 109 10.48 10.23 -6.26
C VAL A 109 10.89 10.14 -7.74
N ARG A 110 11.59 9.07 -8.14
CA ARG A 110 11.93 8.87 -9.56
C ARG A 110 10.68 8.77 -10.45
N ALA A 111 9.63 8.11 -9.96
CA ALA A 111 8.36 8.04 -10.68
C ALA A 111 7.67 9.41 -10.81
N HIS A 112 7.73 10.27 -9.79
CA HIS A 112 7.21 11.64 -9.89
C HIS A 112 7.99 12.48 -10.90
N VAL A 113 9.33 12.39 -10.89
CA VAL A 113 10.16 13.08 -11.88
C VAL A 113 9.83 12.59 -13.29
N ALA A 114 9.77 11.26 -13.49
CA ALA A 114 9.40 10.70 -14.78
C ALA A 114 8.00 11.16 -15.24
N ALA A 115 7.02 11.20 -14.33
CA ALA A 115 5.67 11.67 -14.65
C ALA A 115 5.62 13.14 -15.11
N MET A 116 6.59 13.98 -14.70
CA MET A 116 6.70 15.37 -15.14
C MET A 116 7.55 15.56 -16.41
N THR A 117 8.50 14.66 -16.69
CA THR A 117 9.49 14.85 -17.75
C THR A 117 9.29 13.95 -18.97
N VAL A 118 8.52 12.88 -18.84
CA VAL A 118 8.29 11.88 -19.90
C VAL A 118 6.93 12.17 -20.55
N PRO A 119 6.88 12.59 -21.84
CA PRO A 119 5.61 12.94 -22.50
C PRO A 119 4.59 11.79 -22.51
N GLN A 120 5.05 10.54 -22.52
CA GLN A 120 4.20 9.34 -22.50
C GLN A 120 3.39 9.18 -21.19
N ALA A 121 3.81 9.85 -20.12
CA ALA A 121 3.12 9.83 -18.84
C ALA A 121 1.86 10.71 -18.83
N ALA A 122 1.70 11.63 -19.78
CA ALA A 122 0.51 12.47 -19.88
C ALA A 122 -0.76 11.62 -20.01
N GLY A 123 -1.75 11.91 -19.17
CA GLY A 123 -3.01 11.18 -19.09
C GLY A 123 -2.90 9.79 -18.44
N LYS A 124 -1.77 9.46 -17.78
CA LYS A 124 -1.56 8.15 -17.16
C LYS A 124 -1.73 8.18 -15.65
N ARG A 125 -2.23 7.06 -15.15
CA ARG A 125 -2.17 6.70 -13.73
C ARG A 125 -1.04 5.71 -13.59
N CYS A 126 -0.01 6.01 -12.82
CA CYS A 126 1.19 5.19 -12.68
C CYS A 126 1.13 4.41 -11.36
N LEU A 127 1.13 3.08 -11.41
CA LEU A 127 1.25 2.25 -10.20
C LEU A 127 2.72 2.08 -9.82
N VAL A 128 3.05 2.43 -8.58
CA VAL A 128 4.43 2.34 -8.07
C VAL A 128 4.46 1.33 -6.93
N SER A 129 4.89 0.11 -7.23
CA SER A 129 4.90 -1.01 -6.29
C SER A 129 6.12 -1.88 -6.51
N SER A 130 6.69 -2.41 -5.43
CA SER A 130 7.52 -3.62 -5.51
C SER A 130 6.67 -4.87 -5.25
N HIS A 131 7.31 -6.04 -5.16
CA HIS A 131 6.64 -7.28 -4.84
C HIS A 131 5.99 -7.26 -3.45
N GLY A 132 4.78 -7.80 -3.36
CA GLY A 132 4.08 -8.03 -2.10
C GLY A 132 4.81 -9.04 -1.23
N SER A 133 5.62 -8.54 -0.28
CA SER A 133 6.24 -9.38 0.76
C SER A 133 5.25 -9.63 1.89
N ALA A 134 5.36 -10.78 2.55
CA ALA A 134 4.58 -10.99 3.77
C ALA A 134 5.11 -10.02 4.83
N MET A 135 4.22 -9.43 5.64
CA MET A 135 4.64 -8.56 6.75
C MET A 135 5.57 -9.30 7.72
N LEU A 136 5.41 -10.62 7.82
CA LEU A 136 6.32 -11.50 8.57
C LEU A 136 7.75 -11.44 8.04
N ASP A 137 7.95 -11.44 6.72
CA ASP A 137 9.27 -11.39 6.11
C ASP A 137 9.99 -10.09 6.49
N SER A 138 9.25 -8.97 6.50
CA SER A 138 9.76 -7.68 6.97
C SER A 138 10.17 -7.74 8.44
N SER A 139 9.34 -8.35 9.31
CA SER A 139 9.67 -8.47 10.74
C SER A 139 10.86 -9.39 11.00
N VAL A 140 10.99 -10.48 10.23
CA VAL A 140 12.16 -11.38 10.29
C VAL A 140 13.43 -10.65 9.86
N LEU A 141 13.37 -9.86 8.80
CA LEU A 141 14.50 -9.04 8.35
C LEU A 141 14.88 -7.99 9.40
N LEU A 142 13.90 -7.30 9.99
CA LEU A 142 14.13 -6.37 11.09
C LEU A 142 14.77 -7.08 12.29
N ALA A 143 14.30 -8.27 12.65
CA ALA A 143 14.89 -9.05 13.73
C ALA A 143 16.34 -9.46 13.43
N ALA A 144 16.64 -9.86 12.20
CA ALA A 144 18.00 -10.22 11.79
C ALA A 144 18.97 -9.03 11.93
N GLU A 145 18.54 -7.83 11.54
CA GLU A 145 19.40 -6.65 11.57
C GLU A 145 19.46 -5.98 12.95
N PHE A 146 18.34 -5.87 13.66
CA PHE A 146 18.23 -5.03 14.85
C PHE A 146 18.31 -5.77 16.19
N LYS A 147 18.32 -7.11 16.22
CA LYS A 147 18.53 -7.87 17.47
C LYS A 147 19.86 -7.55 18.13
N LYS A 148 20.93 -7.38 17.34
CA LYS A 148 22.26 -6.97 17.83
C LYS A 148 22.26 -5.57 18.48
N HIS A 149 21.24 -4.77 18.19
CA HIS A 149 21.05 -3.42 18.73
C HIS A 149 20.05 -3.37 19.91
N GLY A 150 19.60 -4.52 20.42
CA GLY A 150 18.71 -4.60 21.59
C GLY A 150 17.21 -4.62 21.27
N TYR A 151 16.82 -4.63 19.99
CA TYR A 151 15.42 -4.76 19.59
C TYR A 151 14.97 -6.22 19.52
N ASN A 152 13.67 -6.49 19.73
CA ASN A 152 13.10 -7.84 19.65
C ASN A 152 11.79 -7.90 18.83
N PRO A 153 11.85 -7.67 17.50
CA PRO A 153 10.68 -7.72 16.64
C PRO A 153 10.00 -9.11 16.67
N PRO A 154 8.65 -9.18 16.56
CA PRO A 154 7.94 -10.45 16.59
C PRO A 154 8.17 -11.25 15.30
N THR A 155 8.59 -12.51 15.41
CA THR A 155 8.84 -13.38 14.24
C THR A 155 7.83 -14.53 14.12
N ALA A 156 6.74 -14.49 14.88
CA ALA A 156 5.66 -15.47 14.83
C ALA A 156 4.43 -14.87 14.14
N LYS A 157 3.66 -15.71 13.44
CA LYS A 157 2.37 -15.31 12.86
C LYS A 157 1.31 -15.17 13.96
N LEU A 158 0.48 -14.14 13.86
CA LEU A 158 -0.69 -13.95 14.69
C LEU A 158 -1.82 -14.86 14.16
N PRO A 159 -2.39 -15.76 14.98
CA PRO A 159 -3.51 -16.58 14.56
C PRO A 159 -4.69 -15.71 14.11
N THR A 160 -5.30 -16.05 12.97
CA THR A 160 -6.39 -15.26 12.36
C THR A 160 -7.60 -15.09 13.29
N TRP A 161 -7.88 -16.07 14.14
CA TRP A 161 -8.97 -15.99 15.14
C TRP A 161 -8.68 -14.91 16.19
N LEU A 162 -7.43 -14.79 16.63
CA LEU A 162 -7.01 -13.82 17.64
C LEU A 162 -7.05 -12.39 17.06
N LEU A 163 -6.70 -12.24 15.78
CA LEU A 163 -6.82 -10.97 15.06
C LEU A 163 -8.29 -10.52 14.92
N LYS A 164 -9.22 -11.45 14.67
CA LYS A 164 -10.66 -11.15 14.64
C LYS A 164 -11.19 -10.69 16.00
N VAL A 165 -10.72 -11.29 17.10
CA VAL A 165 -11.10 -10.84 18.45
C VAL A 165 -10.53 -9.45 18.73
N ALA A 166 -9.26 -9.20 18.41
CA ALA A 166 -8.63 -7.90 18.57
C ALA A 166 -9.31 -6.79 17.74
N SER A 167 -9.85 -7.13 16.57
CA SER A 167 -10.55 -6.17 15.68
C SER A 167 -11.81 -5.54 16.28
N VAL A 168 -12.38 -6.13 17.34
CA VAL A 168 -13.54 -5.58 18.04
C VAL A 168 -13.15 -4.43 18.98
N PHE A 169 -11.90 -4.43 19.46
CA PHE A 169 -11.41 -3.49 20.47
C PHE A 169 -10.44 -2.45 19.91
N ASP A 170 -9.89 -2.67 18.71
CA ASP A 170 -8.86 -1.82 18.12
C ASP A 170 -9.11 -1.58 16.61
N SER A 171 -9.11 -0.30 16.21
CA SER A 171 -9.39 0.13 14.82
C SER A 171 -8.26 -0.20 13.84
N ARG A 172 -7.01 -0.31 14.29
CA ARG A 172 -5.85 -0.78 13.51
C ARG A 172 -5.91 -2.30 13.32
N ALA A 173 -6.32 -3.02 14.35
CA ALA A 173 -6.60 -4.45 14.26
C ALA A 173 -7.77 -4.73 13.30
N ALA A 174 -8.80 -3.86 13.27
CA ALA A 174 -9.89 -3.95 12.30
C ALA A 174 -9.45 -3.74 10.85
N ALA A 175 -8.56 -2.78 10.60
CA ALA A 175 -7.95 -2.60 9.28
C ALA A 175 -7.19 -3.86 8.83
N SER A 176 -6.34 -4.39 9.72
CA SER A 176 -5.53 -5.60 9.45
C SER A 176 -6.39 -6.86 9.28
N ALA A 177 -7.44 -7.04 10.09
CA ALA A 177 -8.37 -8.16 10.00
C ALA A 177 -9.15 -8.18 8.68
N SER A 178 -9.40 -7.02 8.08
CA SER A 178 -10.05 -6.93 6.77
C SER A 178 -9.16 -7.41 5.61
N GLU A 179 -7.85 -7.45 5.81
CA GLU A 179 -6.86 -7.90 4.83
C GLU A 179 -6.33 -9.32 5.12
N ALA A 180 -6.35 -9.74 6.39
CA ALA A 180 -5.83 -11.03 6.85
C ALA A 180 -6.65 -12.22 6.33
N GLY A 181 -5.94 -13.27 5.89
CA GLY A 181 -6.55 -14.53 5.44
C GLY A 181 -7.13 -14.52 4.01
N LYS A 182 -6.99 -13.43 3.25
CA LYS A 182 -7.42 -13.36 1.84
C LYS A 182 -6.52 -14.12 0.87
N VAL A 183 -5.35 -14.57 1.31
CA VAL A 183 -4.48 -15.47 0.53
C VAL A 183 -4.40 -16.78 1.28
N GLY A 184 -5.29 -17.70 0.92
CA GLY A 184 -5.15 -19.10 1.30
C GLY A 184 -3.81 -19.64 0.80
N GLU A 185 -3.19 -20.51 1.60
CA GLU A 185 -2.05 -21.32 1.22
C GLU A 185 -2.29 -21.96 -0.15
N LYS A 186 -1.64 -21.47 -1.21
CA LYS A 186 -1.32 -22.27 -2.40
C LYS A 186 -0.25 -21.57 -3.24
N LYS A 187 0.93 -22.21 -3.22
CA LYS A 187 2.13 -22.11 -4.07
C LYS A 187 2.76 -20.73 -4.30
N ARG A 188 3.99 -20.63 -3.77
CA ARG A 188 5.04 -19.68 -4.16
C ARG A 188 5.16 -19.62 -5.69
N ALA A 189 4.74 -18.51 -6.29
CA ALA A 189 5.15 -18.14 -7.64
C ALA A 189 6.04 -16.90 -7.52
N CYS A 190 7.34 -17.13 -7.65
CA CYS A 190 8.35 -16.09 -7.76
C CYS A 190 8.15 -15.40 -9.12
N ALA A 191 7.45 -14.28 -9.15
CA ALA A 191 7.39 -13.41 -10.34
C ALA A 191 8.47 -12.33 -10.19
N ARG A 192 9.17 -12.00 -11.29
CA ARG A 192 10.29 -11.05 -11.37
C ARG A 192 9.80 -9.60 -11.24
N PRO A 193 10.64 -8.65 -10.77
CA PRO A 193 10.25 -7.26 -10.53
C PRO A 193 9.83 -6.56 -11.83
N HIS A 194 8.62 -6.01 -11.82
CA HIS A 194 8.17 -5.06 -12.83
C HIS A 194 7.89 -3.73 -12.13
N VAL A 195 8.89 -2.87 -12.09
CA VAL A 195 8.65 -1.42 -12.03
C VAL A 195 8.16 -1.05 -13.43
N ARG A 196 6.84 -1.03 -13.65
CA ARG A 196 6.28 -0.46 -14.89
C ARG A 196 6.17 1.05 -14.68
N VAL A 197 7.27 1.74 -14.97
CA VAL A 197 7.16 3.09 -15.51
C VAL A 197 6.96 2.88 -17.01
N ALA A 198 5.70 2.93 -17.45
CA ALA A 198 5.39 3.06 -18.87
C ALA A 198 5.33 4.55 -19.20
#